data_AF-A0A8K1GZY4-F1
#
_entry.id   AF-A0A8K1GZY4-F1
#
_cell.length_a   1.000
_cell.length_b   1.000
_cell.length_c   1.000
_cell.angle_alpha   90.00
_cell.angle_beta   90.00
_cell.angle_gamma   90.00
#
_symmetry.space_group_name_H-M   'P 1'
#
loop_
_entity.id
_entity.type
_entity.pdbx_description
1 polymer ?
#
loop_
_entity_poly.entity_id
_entity_poly.type
_entity_poly.pdbx_seq_one_letter_code
_entity_poly.pdbx_strand_id
1 'polypeptide(L)'
;MFVSRLLDFQKTRYARFMNHRVPSNCRYQPTEYEHAANCATHAFWILPSILGSSILYILSDDQWETISAWIYGFGLSSLFIVSTIFHTISWKKRHLRTVEHCLHMFDRMVIYFFIAASYAPWLNLRELGPWASHMRWIIWIMASIGTVYVFFFHERYKLVELVCYVIMGFFPALVILSMPNRDGLLELVAGGFFYCLGMVFFKSDGRIPFAHAIWHLFVATGAGIHYYAIWRYKLVELVCYVIMGFFPALVILSMPNRDGLLELVAGGFFYCLGMVFFKSDGRIPFAHAIWHLFVATGAGIHYYAIWRYLYQPGALDTETSR
;
A
#
# COMPACT_ATOMS: atom_id res chain seq x y z
N MET A 1 35.24 -15.05 10.69
CA MET A 1 35.52 -15.31 12.12
C MET A 1 35.26 -14.10 13.03
N PHE A 2 35.47 -12.86 12.56
CA PHE A 2 35.19 -11.64 13.35
C PHE A 2 33.69 -11.31 13.45
N VAL A 3 32.97 -11.36 12.31
CA VAL A 3 31.50 -11.13 12.25
C VAL A 3 30.71 -12.14 13.08
N SER A 4 31.16 -13.39 13.15
CA SER A 4 30.50 -14.43 13.96
C SER A 4 30.64 -14.22 15.47
N ARG A 5 31.65 -13.47 15.94
CA ARG A 5 31.79 -13.07 17.35
C ARG A 5 30.94 -11.83 17.69
N LEU A 6 30.79 -10.91 16.74
CA LEU A 6 29.96 -9.70 16.90
C LEU A 6 28.44 -10.02 16.99
N LEU A 7 28.00 -11.11 16.36
CA LEU A 7 26.61 -11.58 16.39
C LEU A 7 26.38 -12.75 17.37
N ASP A 8 27.34 -13.04 18.26
CA ASP A 8 27.19 -14.06 19.30
C ASP A 8 26.41 -13.48 20.51
N PHE A 9 25.12 -13.22 20.30
CA PHE A 9 24.24 -12.65 21.32
C PHE A 9 23.98 -13.59 22.49
N GLN A 10 24.30 -14.89 22.36
CA GLN A 10 24.11 -15.88 23.43
C GLN A 10 24.95 -15.58 24.68
N LYS A 11 26.06 -14.87 24.53
CA LYS A 11 26.95 -14.49 25.65
C LYS A 11 26.67 -13.10 26.20
N THR A 12 25.58 -12.47 25.76
CA THR A 12 25.22 -11.10 26.17
C THR A 12 23.97 -11.09 27.05
N ARG A 13 23.68 -9.96 27.70
CA ARG A 13 22.44 -9.76 28.47
C ARG A 13 21.15 -9.94 27.63
N TYR A 14 21.26 -9.91 26.31
CA TYR A 14 20.14 -10.04 25.38
C TYR A 14 19.71 -11.50 25.15
N ALA A 15 20.53 -12.47 25.55
CA ALA A 15 20.23 -13.90 25.40
C ALA A 15 18.89 -14.31 26.03
N ARG A 16 18.46 -13.64 27.11
CA ARG A 16 17.17 -13.89 27.78
C ARG A 16 15.93 -13.60 26.91
N PHE A 17 16.09 -12.82 25.86
CA PHE A 17 15.02 -12.44 24.94
C PHE A 17 15.02 -13.29 23.66
N MET A 18 16.01 -14.15 23.47
CA MET A 18 16.20 -14.89 22.24
C MET A 18 15.57 -16.28 22.31
N ASN A 19 14.92 -16.68 21.23
CA ASN A 19 14.57 -18.07 21.01
C ASN A 19 15.82 -18.96 20.88
N HIS A 20 15.66 -20.24 21.20
CA HIS A 20 16.69 -21.23 20.88
C HIS A 20 16.75 -21.47 19.37
N ARG A 21 17.94 -21.81 18.89
CA ARG A 21 18.13 -22.17 17.47
C ARG A 21 17.53 -23.54 17.21
N VAL A 22 16.50 -23.58 16.37
CA VAL A 22 15.81 -24.82 16.03
C VAL A 22 16.43 -25.47 14.77
N PRO A 23 16.50 -26.81 14.70
CA PRO A 23 16.85 -27.54 13.48
C PRO A 23 15.93 -27.20 12.30
N SER A 24 16.38 -27.42 11.06
CA SER A 24 15.63 -27.02 9.86
C SER A 24 14.29 -27.72 9.68
N ASN A 25 14.09 -28.90 10.30
CA ASN A 25 12.86 -29.68 10.32
C ASN A 25 11.96 -29.35 11.53
N CYS A 26 12.38 -28.45 12.40
CA CYS A 26 11.62 -28.04 13.58
C CYS A 26 11.07 -26.62 13.40
N ARG A 27 9.88 -26.38 13.96
CA ARG A 27 9.23 -25.08 13.92
C ARG A 27 9.97 -24.04 14.77
N TYR A 28 9.88 -22.78 14.35
CA TYR A 28 10.30 -21.64 15.16
C TYR A 28 9.60 -21.65 16.52
N GLN A 29 10.35 -21.50 17.61
CA GLN A 29 9.85 -21.53 18.99
C GLN A 29 10.19 -20.20 19.71
N PRO A 30 9.39 -19.14 19.50
CA PRO A 30 9.61 -17.83 20.09
C PRO A 30 9.49 -17.83 21.62
N THR A 31 10.18 -16.88 22.26
CA THR A 31 9.91 -16.52 23.66
C THR A 31 8.61 -15.73 23.80
N GLU A 32 8.11 -15.53 25.03
CA GLU A 32 6.95 -14.67 25.31
C GLU A 32 7.14 -13.24 24.76
N TYR A 33 8.34 -12.69 24.86
CA TYR A 33 8.67 -11.36 24.33
C TYR A 33 8.62 -11.32 22.80
N GLU A 34 9.13 -12.36 22.14
CA GLU A 34 9.12 -12.46 20.68
C GLU A 34 7.73 -12.69 20.14
N HIS A 35 6.88 -13.47 20.83
CA HIS A 35 5.46 -13.58 20.49
C HIS A 35 4.76 -12.22 20.53
N ALA A 36 4.95 -11.45 21.61
CA ALA A 36 4.35 -10.12 21.72
C ALA A 36 4.84 -9.17 20.61
N ALA A 37 6.14 -9.19 20.30
CA ALA A 37 6.72 -8.38 19.22
C ALA A 37 6.20 -8.79 17.83
N ASN A 38 6.13 -10.09 17.54
CA ASN A 38 5.60 -10.60 16.27
C ASN A 38 4.13 -10.21 16.07
N CYS A 39 3.31 -10.32 17.12
CA CYS A 39 1.93 -9.85 17.10
C CYS A 39 1.84 -8.34 16.88
N ALA A 40 2.54 -7.53 17.68
CA ALA A 40 2.41 -6.07 17.65
C ALA A 40 2.85 -5.48 16.30
N THR A 41 3.95 -5.99 15.74
CA THR A 41 4.51 -5.50 14.47
C THR A 41 3.58 -5.69 13.28
N HIS A 42 2.77 -6.75 13.22
CA HIS A 42 1.77 -6.93 12.15
C HIS A 42 0.39 -6.40 12.51
N ALA A 43 -0.05 -6.51 13.77
CA ALA A 43 -1.36 -6.02 14.22
C ALA A 43 -1.54 -4.53 13.96
N PHE A 44 -0.46 -3.75 14.16
CA PHE A 44 -0.46 -2.31 13.89
C PHE A 44 -0.86 -1.98 12.44
N TRP A 45 -0.49 -2.80 11.47
CA TRP A 45 -0.72 -2.54 10.04
C TRP A 45 -2.08 -3.01 9.52
N ILE A 46 -2.88 -3.72 10.33
CA ILE A 46 -4.22 -4.18 9.91
C ILE A 46 -5.13 -3.00 9.58
N LEU A 47 -5.22 -2.00 10.47
CA LEU A 47 -6.07 -0.83 10.23
C LEU A 47 -5.56 0.01 9.06
N PRO A 48 -4.26 0.38 8.99
CA PRO A 48 -3.68 1.03 7.81
C PRO A 48 -3.89 0.27 6.50
N SER A 49 -3.80 -1.07 6.48
CA SER A 49 -3.98 -1.85 5.25
C SER A 49 -5.42 -1.84 4.77
N ILE A 50 -6.39 -1.93 5.69
CA ILE A 50 -7.82 -1.84 5.35
C ILE A 50 -8.14 -0.45 4.83
N LEU A 51 -7.70 0.61 5.53
CA LEU A 51 -7.90 1.98 5.09
C LEU A 51 -7.22 2.24 3.73
N GLY A 52 -5.99 1.76 3.57
CA GLY A 52 -5.25 1.87 2.31
C GLY A 52 -5.95 1.16 1.16
N SER A 53 -6.50 -0.03 1.41
CA SER A 53 -7.34 -0.76 0.46
C SER A 53 -8.59 0.03 0.07
N SER A 54 -9.30 0.60 1.05
CA SER A 54 -10.48 1.43 0.79
C SER A 54 -10.14 2.67 -0.03
N ILE A 55 -9.00 3.32 0.24
CA ILE A 55 -8.52 4.47 -0.53
C ILE A 55 -8.26 4.09 -1.98
N LEU A 56 -7.56 2.97 -2.25
CA LEU A 56 -7.32 2.52 -3.63
C LEU A 56 -8.62 2.20 -4.37
N TYR A 57 -9.61 1.62 -3.68
CA TYR A 57 -10.93 1.36 -4.25
C TYR A 57 -11.70 2.64 -4.56
N ILE A 58 -11.68 3.63 -3.66
CA ILE A 58 -12.34 4.92 -3.89
C ILE A 58 -11.66 5.66 -5.05
N LEU A 59 -10.34 5.51 -5.18
CA LEU A 59 -9.55 6.14 -6.22
C LEU A 59 -9.61 5.43 -7.58
N SER A 60 -10.18 4.24 -7.69
CA SER A 60 -10.31 3.57 -8.99
C SER A 60 -11.33 4.28 -9.86
N ASP A 61 -11.06 4.39 -11.15
CA ASP A 61 -11.93 4.99 -12.15
C ASP A 61 -12.56 3.90 -13.03
N ASP A 62 -11.76 2.94 -13.49
CA ASP A 62 -12.22 1.84 -14.34
C ASP A 62 -12.30 0.47 -13.64
N GLN A 63 -12.78 -0.54 -14.39
CA GLN A 63 -12.96 -1.90 -13.90
C GLN A 63 -11.63 -2.59 -13.55
N TRP A 64 -10.57 -2.40 -14.34
CA TRP A 64 -9.26 -3.02 -14.10
C TRP A 64 -8.57 -2.41 -12.90
N GLU A 65 -8.71 -1.10 -12.70
CA GLU A 65 -8.26 -0.40 -11.49
C GLU A 65 -8.98 -0.91 -10.26
N THR A 66 -10.30 -1.07 -10.36
CA THR A 66 -11.13 -1.60 -9.27
C THR A 66 -10.71 -3.02 -8.90
N ILE A 67 -10.56 -3.91 -9.89
CA ILE A 67 -10.11 -5.29 -9.68
C ILE A 67 -8.70 -5.31 -9.05
N SER A 68 -7.80 -4.47 -9.54
CA SER A 68 -6.42 -4.41 -9.04
C SER A 68 -6.35 -3.88 -7.61
N ALA A 69 -7.17 -2.87 -7.27
CA ALA A 69 -7.32 -2.37 -5.91
C ALA A 69 -7.85 -3.43 -4.95
N TRP A 70 -8.87 -4.20 -5.36
CA TRP A 70 -9.42 -5.31 -4.57
C TRP A 70 -8.39 -6.41 -4.34
N ILE A 71 -7.72 -6.87 -5.40
CA ILE A 71 -6.70 -7.92 -5.32
C ILE A 71 -5.56 -7.49 -4.39
N TYR A 72 -4.97 -6.31 -4.64
CA TYR A 72 -3.86 -5.79 -3.84
C TYR A 72 -4.27 -5.58 -2.39
N GLY A 73 -5.39 -4.90 -2.16
CA GLY A 73 -5.89 -4.55 -0.84
C GLY A 73 -6.30 -5.76 0.00
N PHE A 74 -6.93 -6.76 -0.62
CA PHE A 74 -7.24 -8.03 0.01
C PHE A 74 -5.96 -8.81 0.36
N GLY A 75 -4.98 -8.86 -0.54
CA GLY A 75 -3.68 -9.49 -0.26
C GLY A 75 -2.94 -8.82 0.89
N LEU A 76 -2.86 -7.49 0.87
CA LEU A 76 -2.19 -6.69 1.90
C LEU A 76 -2.85 -6.88 3.27
N SER A 77 -4.18 -6.82 3.33
CA SER A 77 -4.92 -6.98 4.58
C SER A 77 -4.82 -8.42 5.10
N SER A 78 -4.94 -9.41 4.21
CA SER A 78 -4.84 -10.82 4.57
C SER A 78 -3.47 -11.16 5.16
N LEU A 79 -2.38 -10.60 4.61
CA LEU A 79 -1.03 -10.79 5.14
C LEU A 79 -0.95 -10.43 6.63
N PHE A 80 -1.38 -9.22 6.99
CA PHE A 80 -1.30 -8.76 8.38
C PHE A 80 -2.30 -9.45 9.31
N ILE A 81 -3.53 -9.70 8.83
CA ILE A 81 -4.58 -10.34 9.61
C ILE A 81 -4.21 -11.80 9.94
N VAL A 82 -3.88 -12.58 8.92
CA VAL A 82 -3.57 -14.02 9.09
C VAL A 82 -2.36 -14.19 10.00
N SER A 83 -1.31 -13.41 9.80
CA SER A 83 -0.10 -13.47 10.62
C SER A 83 -0.35 -13.07 12.08
N THR A 84 -1.14 -12.02 12.29
CA THR A 84 -1.51 -11.59 13.65
C THR A 84 -2.34 -12.63 14.37
N ILE A 85 -3.34 -13.22 13.70
CA ILE A 85 -4.17 -14.29 14.27
C ILE A 85 -3.31 -15.50 14.61
N PHE A 86 -2.44 -15.92 13.70
CA PHE A 86 -1.52 -17.04 13.91
C PHE A 86 -0.64 -16.83 15.15
N HIS A 87 0.10 -15.72 15.24
CA HIS A 87 0.99 -15.48 16.37
C HIS A 87 0.22 -15.31 17.69
N THR A 88 -0.98 -14.73 17.66
CA THR A 88 -1.82 -14.56 18.86
C THR A 88 -2.33 -15.90 19.38
N ILE A 89 -2.79 -16.79 18.50
CA ILE A 89 -3.25 -18.14 18.87
C ILE A 89 -2.07 -18.98 19.37
N SER A 90 -0.93 -18.93 18.68
CA SER A 90 0.29 -19.64 19.08
C SER A 90 0.78 -19.19 20.47
N TRP A 91 0.62 -17.91 20.79
CA TRP A 91 0.96 -17.36 22.11
C TRP A 91 -0.03 -17.73 23.21
N LYS A 92 -1.33 -17.43 23.02
CA LYS A 92 -2.33 -17.47 24.10
C LYS A 92 -3.12 -18.78 24.19
N LYS A 93 -3.13 -19.60 23.14
CA LYS A 93 -4.02 -20.77 23.01
C LYS A 93 -3.26 -22.02 22.54
N ARG A 94 -2.09 -22.28 23.14
CA ARG A 94 -1.21 -23.42 22.84
C ARG A 94 -1.85 -24.82 22.94
N HIS A 95 -3.02 -24.95 23.60
CA HIS A 95 -3.78 -26.21 23.63
C HIS A 95 -4.49 -26.52 22.30
N LEU A 96 -4.74 -25.52 21.44
CA LEU A 96 -5.38 -25.67 20.13
C LEU A 96 -4.38 -26.01 19.03
N ARG A 97 -3.60 -27.09 19.20
CA ARG A 97 -2.51 -27.43 18.27
C ARG A 97 -2.95 -27.60 16.82
N THR A 98 -4.14 -28.15 16.58
CA THR A 98 -4.69 -28.33 15.22
C THR A 98 -5.00 -26.99 14.55
N VAL A 99 -5.61 -26.05 15.29
CA VAL A 99 -5.93 -24.71 14.78
C VAL A 99 -4.66 -23.93 14.53
N GLU A 100 -3.70 -23.99 15.46
CA GLU A 100 -2.40 -23.36 15.31
C GLU A 100 -1.65 -23.86 14.07
N HIS A 101 -1.66 -25.18 13.83
CA HIS A 101 -1.04 -25.77 12.64
C HIS A 101 -1.71 -25.28 11.34
N CYS A 102 -3.03 -25.24 11.31
CA CYS A 102 -3.79 -24.73 10.17
C CYS A 102 -3.49 -23.24 9.90
N LEU A 103 -3.48 -22.41 10.94
CA LEU A 103 -3.14 -20.99 10.83
C LEU A 103 -1.69 -20.77 10.40
N HIS A 104 -0.76 -21.63 10.84
CA HIS A 104 0.61 -21.60 10.37
C HIS A 104 0.72 -21.92 8.87
N MET A 105 -0.07 -22.87 8.37
CA MET A 105 -0.16 -23.12 6.94
C MET A 105 -0.67 -21.88 6.19
N PHE A 106 -1.76 -21.28 6.67
CA PHE A 106 -2.32 -20.07 6.06
C PHE A 106 -1.34 -18.90 6.07
N ASP A 107 -0.61 -18.68 7.17
CA ASP A 107 0.41 -17.63 7.29
C ASP A 107 1.55 -17.78 6.26
N ARG A 108 1.85 -19.01 5.85
CA ARG A 108 2.84 -19.28 4.80
C ARG A 108 2.25 -19.21 3.39
N MET A 109 1.00 -19.62 3.22
CA MET A 109 0.27 -19.51 1.95
C MET A 109 -0.03 -18.06 1.58
N VAL A 110 -0.37 -17.22 2.56
CA VAL A 110 -0.73 -15.82 2.32
C VAL A 110 0.45 -15.03 1.75
N ILE A 111 1.70 -15.44 2.01
CA ILE A 111 2.88 -14.83 1.38
C ILE A 111 2.87 -15.05 -0.14
N TYR A 112 2.58 -16.27 -0.63
CA TYR A 112 2.46 -16.53 -2.07
C TYR A 112 1.35 -15.71 -2.69
N PHE A 113 0.19 -15.69 -2.04
CA PHE A 113 -0.94 -14.90 -2.51
C PHE A 113 -0.61 -13.40 -2.53
N PHE A 114 0.02 -12.88 -1.49
CA PHE A 114 0.39 -11.48 -1.38
C PHE A 114 1.43 -11.06 -2.42
N ILE A 115 2.41 -11.91 -2.74
CA ILE A 115 3.34 -11.64 -3.85
C ILE A 115 2.56 -11.54 -5.16
N ALA A 116 1.62 -12.45 -5.44
CA ALA A 116 0.80 -12.34 -6.65
C ALA A 116 -0.04 -11.05 -6.67
N ALA A 117 -0.67 -10.75 -5.53
CA ALA A 117 -1.49 -9.56 -5.37
C ALA A 117 -0.70 -8.26 -5.50
N SER A 118 0.54 -8.21 -5.02
CA SER A 118 1.40 -7.03 -5.06
C SER A 118 1.79 -6.64 -6.49
N TYR A 119 1.90 -7.62 -7.38
CA TYR A 119 2.17 -7.42 -8.80
C TYR A 119 0.92 -7.12 -9.63
N ALA A 120 -0.28 -7.45 -9.17
CA ALA A 120 -1.50 -7.30 -9.97
C ALA A 120 -1.73 -5.88 -10.52
N PRO A 121 -1.57 -4.78 -9.73
CA PRO A 121 -1.69 -3.42 -10.28
C PRO A 121 -0.66 -3.13 -11.38
N TRP A 122 0.56 -3.64 -11.25
CA TRP A 122 1.62 -3.45 -12.24
C TRP A 122 1.34 -4.22 -13.54
N LEU A 123 0.77 -5.42 -13.43
CA LEU A 123 0.50 -6.30 -14.57
C LEU A 123 -0.82 -6.00 -15.29
N ASN A 124 -1.78 -5.39 -14.59
CA ASN A 124 -3.10 -5.07 -15.15
C ASN A 124 -3.21 -3.65 -15.67
N LEU A 125 -2.59 -2.67 -14.99
CA LEU A 125 -2.82 -1.24 -15.28
C LEU A 125 -1.77 -0.64 -16.21
N ARG A 126 -0.64 -1.31 -16.40
CA ARG A 126 0.43 -0.80 -17.26
C ARG A 126 0.33 -1.36 -18.66
N GLU A 127 0.72 -0.53 -19.61
CA GLU A 127 0.97 -0.95 -20.98
C GLU A 127 2.22 -1.84 -21.01
N LEU A 128 1.99 -3.11 -21.33
CA LEU A 128 3.02 -4.14 -21.43
C LEU A 128 3.00 -4.69 -22.84
N GLY A 129 4.19 -5.01 -23.37
CA GLY A 129 4.30 -5.74 -24.63
C GLY A 129 3.56 -7.10 -24.57
N PRO A 130 3.19 -7.69 -25.73
CA PRO A 130 2.36 -8.89 -25.78
C PRO A 130 2.84 -10.03 -24.89
N TRP A 131 4.15 -10.29 -24.91
CA TRP A 131 4.80 -11.33 -24.09
C TRP A 131 4.78 -11.02 -22.59
N ALA A 132 5.09 -9.79 -22.19
CA ALA A 132 5.09 -9.36 -20.79
C ALA A 132 3.68 -9.40 -20.18
N SER A 133 2.65 -9.21 -21.01
CA SER A 133 1.24 -9.25 -20.59
C SER A 133 0.79 -10.63 -20.08
N HIS A 134 1.42 -11.72 -20.54
CA HIS A 134 1.12 -13.08 -20.04
C HIS A 134 1.60 -13.30 -18.60
N MET A 135 2.49 -12.44 -18.08
CA MET A 135 2.99 -12.53 -16.71
C MET A 135 1.86 -12.45 -15.68
N ARG A 136 0.74 -11.77 -16.02
CA ARG A 136 -0.46 -11.69 -15.17
C ARG A 136 -1.02 -13.07 -14.81
N TRP A 137 -0.92 -14.05 -15.70
CA TRP A 137 -1.43 -15.41 -15.46
C TRP A 137 -0.37 -16.30 -14.83
N ILE A 138 0.88 -16.16 -15.29
CA ILE A 138 2.01 -16.96 -14.79
C ILE A 138 2.19 -16.77 -13.29
N ILE A 139 2.08 -15.53 -12.79
CA ILE A 139 2.24 -15.27 -11.37
C ILE A 139 1.19 -15.97 -10.50
N TRP A 140 -0.07 -16.06 -10.94
CA TRP A 140 -1.12 -16.79 -10.22
C TRP A 140 -0.91 -18.30 -10.27
N ILE A 141 -0.39 -18.83 -11.39
CA ILE A 141 0.03 -20.24 -11.48
C ILE A 141 1.16 -20.52 -10.47
N MET A 142 2.17 -19.64 -10.41
CA MET A 142 3.26 -19.75 -9.43
C MET A 142 2.75 -19.69 -7.99
N ALA A 143 1.83 -18.77 -7.69
CA ALA A 143 1.19 -18.67 -6.38
C ALA A 143 0.44 -19.95 -6.00
N SER A 144 -0.28 -20.53 -6.97
CA SER A 144 -1.04 -21.76 -6.79
C SER A 144 -0.11 -22.94 -6.52
N ILE A 145 0.98 -23.08 -7.28
CA ILE A 145 2.01 -24.11 -7.07
C ILE A 145 2.64 -23.96 -5.68
N GLY A 146 2.99 -22.73 -5.28
CA GLY A 146 3.54 -22.45 -3.95
C GLY A 146 2.58 -22.78 -2.81
N THR A 147 1.29 -22.47 -3.00
CA THR A 147 0.23 -22.81 -2.04
C THR A 147 0.07 -24.32 -1.90
N VAL A 148 0.01 -25.04 -3.02
CA VAL A 148 -0.03 -26.52 -3.06
C VAL A 148 1.21 -27.12 -2.39
N TYR A 149 2.38 -26.54 -2.62
CA TYR A 149 3.61 -26.96 -1.98
C TYR A 149 3.54 -26.84 -0.44
N VAL A 150 3.07 -25.69 0.07
CA VAL A 150 2.89 -25.49 1.52
C VAL A 150 1.88 -26.48 2.10
N PHE A 151 0.83 -26.81 1.33
CA PHE A 151 -0.19 -27.77 1.73
C PHE A 151 0.39 -29.18 1.92
N PHE A 152 1.21 -29.67 0.98
CA PHE A 152 1.74 -31.04 1.01
C PHE A 152 3.05 -31.21 1.79
N PHE A 153 3.93 -30.21 1.79
CA PHE A 153 5.31 -30.33 2.32
C PHE A 153 5.57 -29.45 3.55
N HIS A 154 4.52 -29.06 4.27
CA HIS A 154 4.57 -28.17 5.43
C HIS A 154 5.85 -28.29 6.28
N GLU A 155 6.61 -27.20 6.37
CA GLU A 155 7.89 -27.05 7.10
C GLU A 155 9.01 -28.03 6.75
N ARG A 156 8.81 -28.97 5.83
CA ARG A 156 9.77 -30.04 5.55
C ARG A 156 11.03 -29.52 4.85
N TYR A 157 10.89 -28.61 3.88
CA TYR A 157 12.02 -28.02 3.16
C TYR A 157 11.97 -26.48 3.13
N LYS A 158 12.25 -25.85 4.28
CA LYS A 158 12.25 -24.37 4.47
C LYS A 158 13.18 -23.59 3.54
N LEU A 159 14.17 -24.23 2.91
CA LEU A 159 15.02 -23.59 1.91
C LEU A 159 14.34 -23.54 0.54
N VAL A 160 13.69 -24.63 0.12
CA VAL A 160 12.95 -24.69 -1.15
C VAL A 160 11.85 -23.64 -1.16
N GLU A 161 11.10 -23.53 -0.06
CA GLU A 161 10.06 -22.52 0.07
C GLU A 161 10.60 -21.09 -0.03
N LEU A 162 11.74 -20.80 0.62
CA LEU A 162 12.39 -19.49 0.48
C LEU A 162 12.79 -19.22 -0.97
N VAL A 163 13.37 -20.20 -1.66
CA VAL A 163 13.75 -20.08 -3.08
C VAL A 163 12.51 -19.81 -3.94
N CYS A 164 11.39 -20.51 -3.69
CA CYS A 164 10.13 -20.25 -4.37
C CYS A 164 9.62 -18.82 -4.16
N TYR A 165 9.67 -18.30 -2.92
CA TYR A 165 9.32 -16.90 -2.64
C TYR A 165 10.22 -15.93 -3.40
N VAL A 166 11.53 -16.17 -3.44
CA VAL A 166 12.49 -15.31 -4.15
C VAL A 166 12.23 -15.36 -5.66
N ILE A 167 12.07 -16.53 -6.25
CA ILE A 167 11.78 -16.66 -7.68
C ILE A 167 10.49 -15.90 -8.01
N MET A 168 9.44 -16.07 -7.22
CA MET A 168 8.17 -15.39 -7.42
C MET A 168 8.26 -13.87 -7.17
N GLY A 169 9.17 -13.45 -6.29
CA GLY A 169 9.45 -12.03 -6.03
C GLY A 169 10.26 -11.34 -7.13
N PHE A 170 11.08 -12.05 -7.91
CA PHE A 170 11.95 -11.45 -8.94
C PHE A 170 11.50 -11.73 -10.38
N PHE A 171 11.00 -12.93 -10.67
CA PHE A 171 10.68 -13.34 -12.03
C PHE A 171 9.60 -12.46 -12.68
N PRO A 172 8.47 -12.14 -12.02
CA PRO A 172 7.49 -11.20 -12.57
C PRO A 172 8.03 -9.77 -12.72
N ALA A 173 9.06 -9.38 -11.95
CA ALA A 173 9.67 -8.05 -12.07
C ALA A 173 10.36 -7.84 -13.43
N LEU A 174 10.66 -8.89 -14.20
CA LEU A 174 11.28 -8.77 -15.51
C LEU A 174 10.42 -7.99 -16.53
N VAL A 175 9.12 -7.82 -16.26
CA VAL A 175 8.23 -6.99 -17.10
C VAL A 175 8.69 -5.53 -17.20
N ILE A 176 9.50 -5.04 -16.25
CA ILE A 176 10.09 -3.69 -16.29
C ILE A 176 10.92 -3.44 -17.55
N LEU A 177 11.46 -4.51 -18.16
CA LEU A 177 12.24 -4.42 -19.39
C LEU A 177 11.37 -4.10 -20.62
N SER A 178 10.06 -4.34 -20.53
CA SER A 178 9.09 -4.11 -21.60
C SER A 178 8.18 -2.90 -21.32
N MET A 179 8.43 -2.16 -20.25
CA MET A 179 7.61 -1.02 -19.85
C MET A 179 8.12 0.29 -20.46
N PRO A 180 7.29 1.01 -21.26
CA PRO A 180 7.67 2.31 -21.79
C PRO A 180 7.71 3.40 -20.70
N ASN A 181 6.72 3.41 -19.79
CA ASN A 181 6.70 4.31 -18.65
C ASN A 181 7.40 3.67 -17.43
N ARG A 182 8.45 4.33 -16.93
CA ARG A 182 9.28 3.92 -15.78
C ARG A 182 8.94 4.59 -14.45
N ASP A 183 7.91 5.42 -14.42
CA ASP A 183 7.43 6.00 -13.17
C ASP A 183 7.13 4.87 -12.15
N GLY A 184 7.34 5.11 -10.85
CA GLY A 184 7.13 4.12 -9.80
C GLY A 184 8.20 3.02 -9.70
N LEU A 185 9.13 2.92 -10.66
CA LEU A 185 10.15 1.87 -10.67
C LEU A 185 11.12 1.99 -9.48
N LEU A 186 11.43 3.21 -9.05
CA LEU A 186 12.32 3.44 -7.91
C LEU A 186 11.68 2.89 -6.62
N GLU A 187 10.39 3.11 -6.44
CA GLU A 187 9.62 2.58 -5.33
C GLU A 187 9.51 1.03 -5.41
N LEU A 188 9.31 0.47 -6.61
CA LEU A 188 9.32 -0.98 -6.80
C LEU A 188 10.66 -1.60 -6.37
N VAL A 189 11.78 -1.01 -6.81
CA VAL A 189 13.15 -1.44 -6.46
C VAL A 189 13.42 -1.23 -4.98
N ALA A 190 13.05 -0.10 -4.41
CA ALA A 190 13.22 0.18 -2.99
C ALA A 190 12.44 -0.81 -2.13
N GLY A 191 11.16 -1.06 -2.43
CA GLY A 191 10.38 -2.06 -1.71
C GLY A 191 10.95 -3.48 -1.86
N GLY A 192 11.41 -3.84 -3.06
CA GLY A 192 12.11 -5.09 -3.33
C GLY A 192 13.39 -5.25 -2.49
N PHE A 193 14.15 -4.17 -2.33
CA PHE A 193 15.33 -4.13 -1.47
C PHE A 193 14.97 -4.37 0.00
N PHE A 194 13.91 -3.74 0.53
CA PHE A 194 13.45 -4.00 1.90
C PHE A 194 13.02 -5.46 2.10
N TYR A 195 12.33 -6.08 1.14
CA TYR A 195 12.02 -7.52 1.21
C TYR A 195 13.29 -8.37 1.24
N CYS A 196 14.28 -8.07 0.40
CA CYS A 196 15.54 -8.80 0.37
C CYS A 196 16.32 -8.69 1.68
N LEU A 197 16.39 -7.48 2.23
CA LEU A 197 17.03 -7.24 3.51
C LEU A 197 16.29 -7.95 4.65
N GLY A 198 14.95 -7.96 4.61
CA GLY A 198 14.11 -8.72 5.53
C GLY A 198 14.43 -10.22 5.55
N MET A 199 14.74 -10.83 4.40
CA MET A 199 15.09 -12.26 4.33
C MET A 199 16.33 -12.62 5.17
N VAL A 200 17.26 -11.68 5.35
CA VAL A 200 18.43 -11.86 6.22
C VAL A 200 17.99 -12.09 7.66
N PHE A 201 17.02 -11.29 8.14
CA PHE A 201 16.46 -11.42 9.48
C PHE A 201 15.59 -12.66 9.62
N PHE A 202 14.78 -13.00 8.61
CA PHE A 202 14.02 -14.25 8.58
C PHE A 202 14.90 -15.50 8.73
N LYS A 203 16.09 -15.53 8.11
CA LYS A 203 17.05 -16.63 8.28
C LYS A 203 17.91 -16.53 9.53
N SER A 204 17.78 -15.44 10.29
CA SER A 204 18.54 -15.18 11.52
C SER A 204 17.75 -15.50 12.80
N ASP A 205 16.59 -16.13 12.70
CA ASP A 205 15.85 -16.66 13.84
C ASP A 205 16.73 -17.55 14.74
N GLY A 206 16.74 -17.27 16.05
CA GLY A 206 17.61 -17.92 17.03
C GLY A 206 19.09 -17.51 17.00
N ARG A 207 19.47 -16.56 16.12
CA ARG A 207 20.80 -15.92 16.11
C ARG A 207 20.75 -14.47 16.55
N ILE A 208 19.69 -13.74 16.18
CA ILE A 208 19.49 -12.33 16.54
C ILE A 208 18.20 -12.23 17.38
N PRO A 209 18.20 -11.50 18.51
CA PRO A 209 16.97 -11.29 19.29
C PRO A 209 15.92 -10.59 18.45
N PHE A 210 14.67 -11.06 18.50
CA PHE A 210 13.55 -10.49 17.76
C PHE A 210 13.73 -10.48 16.23
N ALA A 211 14.57 -11.38 15.68
CA ALA A 211 14.85 -11.43 14.24
C ALA A 211 13.55 -11.52 13.40
N HIS A 212 12.61 -12.35 13.83
CA HIS A 212 11.32 -12.52 13.16
C HIS A 212 10.47 -11.24 13.18
N ALA A 213 10.41 -10.53 14.31
CA ALA A 213 9.69 -9.26 14.43
C ALA A 213 10.37 -8.16 13.60
N ILE A 214 11.70 -8.17 13.50
CA ILE A 214 12.43 -7.26 12.61
C ILE A 214 12.09 -7.58 11.14
N TRP A 215 12.02 -8.86 10.77
CA TRP A 215 11.57 -9.27 9.44
C TRP A 215 10.16 -8.76 9.12
N HIS A 216 9.21 -8.82 10.07
CA HIS A 216 7.88 -8.22 9.92
C HIS A 216 7.94 -6.73 9.57
N LEU A 217 8.80 -5.96 10.22
CA LEU A 217 8.97 -4.53 9.92
C LEU A 217 9.52 -4.30 8.51
N PHE A 218 10.45 -5.13 8.03
CA PHE A 218 10.96 -5.06 6.65
C PHE A 218 9.87 -5.39 5.63
N VAL A 219 9.05 -6.42 5.90
CA VAL A 219 7.91 -6.79 5.06
C VAL A 219 6.89 -5.66 5.01
N ALA A 220 6.51 -5.09 6.16
CA ALA A 220 5.57 -3.98 6.23
C ALA A 220 6.09 -2.71 5.52
N THR A 221 7.38 -2.41 5.66
CA THR A 221 8.02 -1.28 4.98
C THR A 221 8.04 -1.49 3.46
N GLY A 222 8.42 -2.67 2.99
CA GLY A 222 8.38 -3.02 1.56
C GLY A 222 6.97 -2.92 0.98
N ALA A 223 5.98 -3.45 1.70
CA ALA A 223 4.57 -3.39 1.33
C ALA A 223 4.04 -1.95 1.33
N GLY A 224 4.45 -1.12 2.29
CA GLY A 224 4.11 0.30 2.35
C GLY A 224 4.70 1.10 1.19
N ILE A 225 5.94 0.83 0.80
CA ILE A 225 6.58 1.46 -0.37
C ILE A 225 5.86 1.04 -1.66
N HIS A 226 5.54 -0.25 -1.82
CA HIS A 226 4.79 -0.74 -2.98
C HIS A 226 3.37 -0.15 -3.03
N TYR A 227 2.70 -0.04 -1.88
CA TYR A 227 1.41 0.65 -1.78
C TYR A 227 1.53 2.11 -2.20
N TYR A 228 2.54 2.83 -1.69
CA TYR A 228 2.79 4.22 -2.04
C TYR A 228 3.04 4.38 -3.55
N ALA A 229 3.78 3.46 -4.17
CA ALA A 229 4.01 3.47 -5.62
C ALA A 229 2.69 3.41 -6.41
N ILE A 230 1.73 2.58 -5.98
CA ILE A 230 0.42 2.44 -6.61
C ILE A 230 -0.44 3.68 -6.34
N TRP A 231 -0.47 4.14 -5.09
CA TRP A 231 -1.30 5.26 -4.65
C TRP A 231 -0.83 6.62 -5.21
N ARG A 232 0.48 6.86 -5.31
CA ARG A 232 1.07 8.15 -5.73
C ARG A 232 0.54 8.62 -7.08
N TYR A 233 0.36 7.71 -8.05
CA TYR A 233 -0.20 8.07 -9.35
C TYR A 233 -1.58 8.70 -9.24
N LYS A 234 -2.43 8.14 -8.39
CA LYS A 234 -3.80 8.59 -8.19
C LYS A 234 -3.88 9.84 -7.32
N LEU A 235 -2.95 10.02 -6.38
CA LEU A 235 -2.87 11.24 -5.59
C LEU A 235 -2.47 12.45 -6.44
N VAL A 236 -1.49 12.31 -7.33
CA VAL A 236 -1.03 13.42 -8.18
C VAL A 236 -2.18 13.96 -9.02
N GLU A 237 -2.98 13.07 -9.61
CA GLU A 237 -4.18 13.45 -10.36
C GLU A 237 -5.18 14.23 -9.49
N LEU A 238 -5.54 13.71 -8.30
CA LEU A 238 -6.45 14.39 -7.38
C LEU A 238 -5.92 15.75 -6.91
N VAL A 239 -4.63 15.84 -6.58
CA VAL A 239 -3.97 17.08 -6.15
C VAL A 239 -3.94 18.10 -7.29
N CYS A 240 -3.66 17.70 -8.53
CA CYS A 240 -3.71 18.59 -9.69
C CYS A 240 -5.10 19.22 -9.87
N TYR A 241 -6.17 18.43 -9.74
CA TYR A 241 -7.54 18.94 -9.84
C TYR A 241 -7.91 19.89 -8.70
N VAL A 242 -7.52 19.58 -7.45
CA VAL A 242 -7.76 20.46 -6.30
C VAL A 242 -6.95 21.76 -6.41
N ILE A 243 -5.67 21.68 -6.82
CA ILE A 243 -4.84 22.85 -7.06
C ILE A 243 -5.46 23.71 -8.16
N MET A 244 -5.86 23.14 -9.30
CA MET A 244 -6.53 23.92 -10.36
C MET A 244 -7.77 24.67 -9.85
N GLY A 245 -8.55 24.07 -8.95
CA GLY A 245 -9.72 24.72 -8.35
C GLY A 245 -9.39 25.87 -7.40
N PHE A 246 -8.30 25.76 -6.62
CA PHE A 246 -7.92 26.75 -5.60
C PHE A 246 -6.75 27.67 -5.98
N PHE A 247 -6.08 27.44 -7.10
CA PHE A 247 -4.96 28.24 -7.58
C PHE A 247 -5.30 29.74 -7.66
N PRO A 248 -6.48 30.17 -8.13
CA PRO A 248 -6.86 31.58 -8.12
C PRO A 248 -6.88 32.19 -6.70
N ALA A 249 -7.37 31.45 -5.70
CA ALA A 249 -7.43 31.92 -4.32
C ALA A 249 -6.03 32.03 -3.68
N LEU A 250 -5.10 31.11 -4.02
CA LEU A 250 -3.71 31.14 -3.55
C LEU A 250 -2.94 32.37 -4.08
N VAL A 251 -3.20 32.77 -5.33
CA VAL A 251 -2.59 33.99 -5.90
C VAL A 251 -3.06 35.24 -5.17
N ILE A 252 -4.36 35.35 -4.83
CA ILE A 252 -4.89 36.51 -4.09
C ILE A 252 -4.37 36.59 -2.65
N LEU A 253 -4.07 35.47 -1.99
CA LEU A 253 -3.43 35.51 -0.67
C LEU A 253 -2.06 36.19 -0.66
N SER A 254 -1.37 36.21 -1.81
CA SER A 254 -0.10 36.91 -2.00
C SER A 254 -0.26 38.40 -2.35
N MET A 255 -1.49 38.85 -2.62
CA MET A 255 -1.79 40.24 -2.95
C MET A 255 -2.07 41.08 -1.69
N PRO A 256 -1.71 42.37 -1.70
CA PRO A 256 -1.98 43.28 -0.58
C PRO A 256 -3.49 43.58 -0.41
N ASN A 257 -4.28 43.50 -1.48
CA ASN A 257 -5.74 43.55 -1.42
C ASN A 257 -6.31 42.12 -1.52
N ARG A 258 -7.21 41.76 -0.60
CA ARG A 258 -7.84 40.44 -0.49
C ARG A 258 -9.33 40.44 -0.85
N ASP A 259 -9.84 41.53 -1.41
CA ASP A 259 -11.20 41.60 -1.91
C ASP A 259 -11.46 40.50 -2.96
N GLY A 260 -12.60 39.82 -2.86
CA GLY A 260 -12.94 38.69 -3.73
C GLY A 260 -12.36 37.32 -3.32
N LEU A 261 -11.58 37.25 -2.24
CA LEU A 261 -10.99 35.99 -1.77
C LEU A 261 -12.06 34.95 -1.37
N LEU A 262 -13.14 35.39 -0.72
CA LEU A 262 -14.22 34.49 -0.29
C LEU A 262 -14.92 33.87 -1.51
N GLU A 263 -15.17 34.67 -2.54
CA GLU A 263 -15.78 34.24 -3.79
C GLU A 263 -14.86 33.28 -4.55
N LEU A 264 -13.55 33.54 -4.59
CA LEU A 264 -12.60 32.60 -5.20
C LEU A 264 -12.51 31.28 -4.44
N VAL A 265 -12.49 31.32 -3.10
CA VAL A 265 -12.53 30.11 -2.26
C VAL A 265 -13.84 29.35 -2.46
N ALA A 266 -14.97 30.04 -2.53
CA ALA A 266 -16.27 29.44 -2.79
C ALA A 266 -16.31 28.77 -4.18
N GLY A 267 -15.82 29.43 -5.23
CA GLY A 267 -15.73 28.82 -6.56
C GLY A 267 -14.80 27.61 -6.59
N GLY A 268 -13.67 27.66 -5.86
CA GLY A 268 -12.77 26.51 -5.69
C GLY A 268 -13.44 25.34 -4.97
N PHE A 269 -14.25 25.61 -3.94
CA PHE A 269 -15.06 24.59 -3.27
C PHE A 269 -16.06 23.92 -4.23
N PHE A 270 -16.74 24.69 -5.08
CA PHE A 270 -17.65 24.12 -6.09
C PHE A 270 -16.91 23.25 -7.12
N TYR A 271 -15.70 23.63 -7.55
CA TYR A 271 -14.88 22.76 -8.39
C TYR A 271 -14.50 21.46 -7.67
N CYS A 272 -14.10 21.52 -6.40
CA CYS A 272 -13.76 20.32 -5.63
C CYS A 272 -14.96 19.43 -5.33
N LEU A 273 -16.15 20.00 -5.12
CA LEU A 273 -17.37 19.22 -4.97
C LEU A 273 -17.79 18.58 -6.30
N GLY A 274 -17.61 19.31 -7.41
CA GLY A 274 -17.81 18.79 -8.77
C GLY A 274 -16.94 17.57 -9.08
N MET A 275 -15.72 17.49 -8.54
CA MET A 275 -14.84 16.33 -8.71
C MET A 275 -15.47 15.01 -8.24
N VAL A 276 -16.36 15.04 -7.24
CA VAL A 276 -17.09 13.84 -6.80
C VAL A 276 -17.95 13.29 -7.93
N PHE A 277 -18.63 14.17 -8.67
CA PHE A 277 -19.49 13.79 -9.79
C PHE A 277 -18.69 13.46 -11.05
N PHE A 278 -17.59 14.18 -11.31
CA PHE A 278 -16.65 13.83 -12.37
C PHE A 278 -16.10 12.42 -12.20
N LYS A 279 -15.64 12.08 -10.99
CA LYS A 279 -15.13 10.73 -10.68
C LYS A 279 -16.22 9.66 -10.63
N SER A 280 -17.47 10.08 -10.47
CA SER A 280 -18.63 9.19 -10.51
C SER A 280 -19.22 9.04 -11.92
N ASP A 281 -18.56 9.60 -12.95
CA ASP A 281 -19.01 9.48 -14.33
C ASP A 281 -19.05 8.02 -14.76
N GLY A 282 -20.15 7.62 -15.40
CA GLY A 282 -20.46 6.22 -15.71
C GLY A 282 -20.94 5.35 -14.53
N ARG A 283 -20.89 5.83 -13.27
CA ARG A 283 -21.40 5.10 -12.07
C ARG A 283 -22.73 5.64 -11.57
N ILE A 284 -22.88 6.96 -11.53
CA ILE A 284 -24.12 7.64 -11.15
C ILE A 284 -24.80 8.17 -12.41
N PRO A 285 -26.11 7.92 -12.63
CA PRO A 285 -26.83 8.49 -13.76
C PRO A 285 -26.68 10.01 -13.80
N PHE A 286 -26.34 10.55 -14.97
CA PHE A 286 -26.15 11.99 -15.20
C PHE A 286 -24.98 12.64 -14.44
N ALA A 287 -24.07 11.88 -13.83
CA ALA A 287 -22.94 12.44 -13.07
C ALA A 287 -22.08 13.41 -13.90
N HIS A 288 -21.83 13.11 -15.18
CA HIS A 288 -21.16 14.03 -16.10
C HIS A 288 -21.89 15.38 -16.24
N ALA A 289 -23.22 15.33 -16.41
CA ALA A 289 -24.03 16.54 -16.57
C ALA A 289 -24.08 17.34 -15.26
N ILE A 290 -24.20 16.64 -14.12
CA ILE A 290 -24.15 17.26 -12.79
C ILE A 290 -22.78 17.91 -12.56
N TRP A 291 -21.68 17.27 -12.96
CA TRP A 291 -20.35 17.84 -12.89
C TRP A 291 -20.24 19.17 -13.67
N HIS A 292 -20.78 19.25 -14.89
CA HIS A 292 -20.82 20.51 -15.65
C HIS A 292 -21.56 21.63 -14.90
N LEU A 293 -22.62 21.31 -14.13
CA LEU A 293 -23.30 22.31 -13.30
C LEU A 293 -22.39 22.85 -12.19
N PHE A 294 -21.60 21.99 -11.54
CA PHE A 294 -20.62 22.41 -10.54
C PHE A 294 -19.51 23.25 -11.16
N VAL A 295 -19.00 22.86 -12.33
CA VAL A 295 -17.98 23.62 -13.07
C VAL A 295 -18.52 24.99 -13.50
N ALA A 296 -19.72 25.04 -14.06
CA ALA A 296 -20.37 26.29 -14.47
C ALA A 296 -20.62 27.21 -13.27
N THR A 297 -21.03 26.65 -12.12
CA THR A 297 -21.24 27.41 -10.89
C THR A 297 -19.91 27.97 -10.35
N GLY A 298 -18.86 27.14 -10.25
CA GLY A 298 -17.53 27.59 -9.84
C GLY A 298 -16.97 28.68 -10.75
N ALA A 299 -17.10 28.50 -12.07
CA ALA A 299 -16.67 29.47 -13.07
C ALA A 299 -17.46 30.79 -12.98
N GLY A 300 -18.78 30.70 -12.77
CA GLY A 300 -19.63 31.88 -12.57
C GLY A 300 -19.24 32.68 -11.33
N ILE A 301 -18.94 32.01 -10.21
CA ILE A 301 -18.49 32.68 -8.98
C ILE A 301 -17.12 33.35 -9.20
N HIS A 302 -16.17 32.66 -9.85
CA HIS A 302 -14.86 33.24 -10.18
C HIS A 302 -14.99 34.45 -11.12
N TYR A 303 -15.83 34.34 -12.15
CA TYR A 303 -16.12 35.44 -13.07
C TYR A 303 -16.74 36.63 -12.33
N TYR A 304 -17.71 36.39 -11.44
CA TYR A 304 -18.31 37.44 -10.62
C TYR A 304 -17.26 38.15 -9.74
N ALA A 305 -16.36 37.40 -9.11
CA ALA A 305 -15.27 37.99 -8.31
C ALA A 305 -14.38 38.91 -9.16
N ILE A 306 -13.96 38.45 -10.35
CA ILE A 306 -13.15 39.26 -11.26
C ILE A 306 -13.92 40.51 -11.70
N TRP A 307 -15.17 40.35 -12.14
CA TRP A 307 -15.98 41.48 -12.60
C TRP A 307 -16.21 42.51 -11.48
N ARG A 308 -16.57 42.06 -10.27
CA ARG A 308 -16.91 42.92 -9.14
C ARG A 308 -15.69 43.67 -8.61
N TYR A 309 -14.57 43.00 -8.42
CA TYR A 309 -13.42 43.56 -7.70
C TYR A 309 -12.32 44.11 -8.62
N LEU A 310 -12.22 43.63 -9.87
CA LEU A 310 -11.23 44.14 -10.83
C LEU A 310 -11.82 45.22 -11.76
N TYR A 311 -13.07 45.03 -12.22
CA TYR A 311 -13.69 45.92 -13.21
C TYR A 311 -14.68 46.94 -12.62
N GLN A 312 -15.21 46.71 -11.41
CA GLN A 312 -16.09 47.66 -10.70
C GLN A 312 -15.63 48.02 -9.27
N PRO A 313 -14.38 48.46 -9.07
CA PRO A 313 -13.87 48.73 -7.72
C PRO A 313 -14.64 49.83 -6.97
N GLY A 314 -15.17 50.85 -7.67
CA GLY A 314 -15.75 52.06 -7.06
C GLY A 314 -17.20 51.99 -6.56
N ALA A 315 -17.91 50.86 -6.66
CA ALA A 315 -19.30 50.77 -6.19
C ALA A 315 -19.44 50.52 -4.67
N LEU A 316 -18.35 50.23 -3.95
CA LEU A 316 -18.33 50.11 -2.49
C LEU A 316 -18.23 51.47 -1.77
N ASP A 317 -17.57 52.44 -2.39
CA ASP A 317 -17.37 53.78 -1.80
C ASP A 317 -18.67 54.62 -1.78
N THR A 318 -19.66 54.27 -2.61
CA THR A 318 -20.94 54.98 -2.70
C THR A 318 -22.01 54.55 -1.69
N GLU A 319 -21.86 53.38 -1.05
CA GLU A 319 -22.80 52.93 0.01
C GLU A 319 -22.38 53.36 1.41
N THR A 320 -21.08 53.60 1.66
CA THR A 320 -20.59 54.11 2.94
C THR A 320 -20.62 55.64 3.03
N SER A 321 -20.88 56.33 1.92
CA SER A 321 -21.01 57.79 1.86
C SER A 321 -22.47 58.30 1.86
N ARG A 322 -23.45 57.49 2.27
CA ARG A 322 -24.86 57.90 2.39
C ARG A 322 -25.39 57.72 3.81
#